data_AF-A0A453SY19-F1
#
_entry.id   AF-A0A453SY19-F1
#
_cell.length_a   1.000
_cell.length_b   1.000
_cell.length_c   1.000
_cell.angle_alpha   90.00
_cell.angle_beta   90.00
_cell.angle_gamma   90.00
#
_symmetry.space_group_name_H-M   'P 1'
#
loop_
_entity.id
_entity.type
_entity.pdbx_description
1 polymer ?
#
loop_
_entity_poly.entity_id
_entity_poly.type
_entity_poly.pdbx_seq_one_letter_code
_entity_poly.pdbx_strand_id
1 'polypeptide(L)'
;VLVGCKYREVSKKFSQEANTEKILYGLDDIKQARDIIIVEGEIDKLSMEEAGYCNCVSVPDGAPAQVSNKLPDKDHDKKYSYLWNCKEYLDPASRIILATDADPPGQALAEELARRLGKERCWRVKWPKKNE
;
A
#
# COMPACT_ATOMS: atom_id res chain seq x y z
N VAL A 1 17.79 -5.27 -6.67
CA VAL A 1 17.49 -6.53 -7.42
C VAL A 1 16.06 -6.42 -7.90
N LEU A 2 15.76 -6.82 -9.14
CA LEU A 2 14.38 -6.83 -9.62
C LEU A 2 13.62 -8.00 -9.00
N VAL A 3 12.53 -7.72 -8.28
CA VAL A 3 11.73 -8.74 -7.57
C VAL A 3 10.54 -9.21 -8.40
N GLY A 4 9.87 -8.30 -9.10
CA GLY A 4 8.76 -8.61 -10.00
C GLY A 4 8.31 -7.40 -10.81
N CYS A 5 7.49 -7.67 -11.83
CA CYS A 5 6.90 -6.65 -12.70
C CYS A 5 5.38 -6.78 -12.70
N LYS A 6 4.70 -5.63 -12.72
CA LYS A 6 3.25 -5.52 -12.94
C LYS A 6 3.02 -4.75 -14.23
N TYR A 7 2.17 -5.31 -15.08
CA TYR A 7 1.82 -4.75 -16.38
C TYR A 7 0.39 -4.24 -16.33
N ARG A 8 0.15 -3.15 -17.06
CA ARG A 8 -1.17 -2.57 -17.24
C ARG A 8 -1.39 -2.28 -18.72
N GLU A 9 -2.44 -2.87 -19.27
CA GLU A 9 -2.90 -2.55 -20.62
C GLU A 9 -3.67 -1.22 -20.65
N VAL A 10 -3.78 -0.61 -21.83
CA VAL A 10 -4.65 0.55 -22.09
C VAL A 10 -6.11 0.26 -21.68
N SER A 11 -6.54 -0.99 -21.86
CA SER A 11 -7.86 -1.51 -21.46
C SER A 11 -8.07 -1.61 -19.93
N LYS A 12 -7.06 -1.25 -19.13
CA LYS A 12 -6.99 -1.42 -17.66
C LYS A 12 -7.07 -2.89 -17.22
N LYS A 13 -6.61 -3.82 -18.05
CA LYS A 13 -6.28 -5.18 -17.61
C LYS A 13 -4.89 -5.19 -16.99
N PHE A 14 -4.76 -5.94 -15.89
CA PHE A 14 -3.53 -6.05 -15.13
C PHE A 14 -3.02 -7.49 -15.14
N SER A 15 -1.71 -7.65 -15.27
CA SER A 15 -1.01 -8.92 -15.07
C SER A 15 0.26 -8.68 -14.25
N GLN A 16 0.73 -9.73 -13.59
CA GLN A 16 1.95 -9.72 -12.78
C GLN A 16 2.80 -10.92 -13.16
N GLU A 17 4.12 -10.79 -13.05
CA GLU A 17 5.04 -11.91 -13.25
C GLU A 17 4.71 -13.06 -12.28
N ALA A 18 4.80 -14.30 -12.78
CA ALA A 18 4.53 -15.48 -11.97
C ALA A 18 5.71 -15.81 -11.06
N ASN A 19 5.42 -16.42 -9.91
CA ASN A 19 6.42 -16.90 -8.94
C ASN A 19 7.36 -15.83 -8.38
N THR A 20 6.94 -14.56 -8.41
CA THR A 20 7.67 -13.46 -7.76
C THR A 20 7.20 -13.27 -6.32
N GLU A 21 8.08 -12.74 -5.49
CA GLU A 21 7.70 -12.33 -4.14
C GLU A 21 6.74 -11.14 -4.21
N LYS A 22 5.66 -11.20 -3.45
CA LYS A 22 4.69 -10.10 -3.38
C LYS A 22 5.22 -9.04 -2.43
N ILE A 23 5.52 -7.85 -2.95
CA ILE A 23 6.07 -6.72 -2.20
C ILE A 23 5.33 -5.42 -2.54
N LEU A 24 5.63 -4.34 -1.81
CA LEU A 24 5.17 -2.99 -2.13
C LEU A 24 5.94 -2.43 -3.33
N TYR A 25 5.26 -1.67 -4.20
CA TYR A 25 5.91 -0.95 -5.28
C TYR A 25 6.57 0.33 -4.73
N GLY A 26 7.84 0.58 -5.07
CA GLY A 26 8.64 1.69 -4.53
C GLY A 26 9.35 1.39 -3.21
N LEU A 27 9.51 0.11 -2.83
CA LEU A 27 10.06 -0.29 -1.52
C LEU A 27 11.42 0.34 -1.19
N ASP A 28 12.27 0.54 -2.19
CA ASP A 28 13.58 1.18 -2.03
C ASP A 28 13.47 2.63 -1.54
N ASP A 29 12.39 3.33 -1.90
CA ASP A 29 12.19 4.75 -1.58
C ASP A 29 11.88 4.99 -0.08
N ILE A 30 11.49 3.94 0.64
CA ILE A 30 11.20 4.00 2.08
C ILE A 30 12.29 3.37 2.94
N LYS A 31 13.44 3.01 2.36
CA LYS A 31 14.54 2.41 3.11
C LYS A 31 15.01 3.35 4.22
N GLN A 32 14.88 2.90 5.48
CA GLN A 32 15.19 3.68 6.69
C GLN A 32 14.34 4.95 6.91
N ALA A 33 13.25 5.12 6.15
CA ALA A 33 12.35 6.25 6.33
C ALA A 33 11.57 6.15 7.65
N ARG A 34 11.46 7.27 8.36
CA ARG A 34 10.67 7.38 9.60
C ARG A 34 9.20 7.72 9.34
N ASP A 35 8.98 8.47 8.28
CA ASP A 35 7.67 8.83 7.76
C ASP A 35 7.51 8.15 6.40
N ILE A 36 6.42 7.43 6.18
CA ILE A 36 6.10 6.80 4.89
C ILE A 36 4.66 7.07 4.49
N ILE A 37 4.41 7.08 3.19
CA ILE A 37 3.08 7.22 2.61
C ILE A 37 2.72 5.92 1.88
N ILE A 38 1.57 5.34 2.20
CA ILE A 38 1.03 4.19 1.48
C ILE A 38 -0.20 4.63 0.70
N VAL A 39 -0.14 4.51 -0.62
CA VAL A 39 -1.24 4.77 -1.56
C VAL A 39 -1.77 3.46 -2.16
N GLU A 40 -2.88 3.54 -2.89
CA GLU A 40 -3.54 2.36 -3.44
C GLU A 40 -2.89 1.86 -4.73
N GLY A 41 -2.68 2.75 -5.71
CA GLY A 41 -2.19 2.36 -7.04
C GLY A 41 -0.80 2.90 -7.39
N GLU A 42 -0.18 2.32 -8.41
CA GLU A 42 1.15 2.73 -8.88
C GLU A 42 1.14 4.16 -9.42
N ILE A 43 0.05 4.60 -10.08
CA ILE A 43 -0.07 5.97 -10.59
C ILE A 43 -0.14 6.99 -9.44
N ASP A 44 -0.78 6.64 -8.33
CA ASP A 44 -0.83 7.53 -7.16
C ASP A 44 0.56 7.66 -6.54
N LYS A 45 1.35 6.58 -6.50
CA LYS A 45 2.73 6.63 -6.02
C LYS A 45 3.55 7.58 -6.88
N LEU A 46 3.46 7.44 -8.20
CA LEU A 46 4.14 8.33 -9.14
C LEU A 46 3.67 9.78 -8.98
N SER A 47 2.38 10.00 -8.74
CA SER A 47 1.82 11.34 -8.50
C SER A 47 2.36 11.96 -7.22
N MET A 48 2.56 11.17 -6.16
CA MET A 48 3.19 11.63 -4.92
C MET A 48 4.65 12.02 -5.15
N GLU A 49 5.39 11.23 -5.94
CA GLU A 49 6.77 11.52 -6.31
C GLU A 49 6.89 12.82 -7.11
N GLU A 50 6.03 13.03 -8.11
CA GLU A 50 5.95 14.29 -8.87
C GLU A 50 5.59 15.50 -7.98
N ALA A 51 4.82 15.28 -6.91
CA ALA A 51 4.52 16.29 -5.92
C ALA A 51 5.66 16.52 -4.89
N GLY A 52 6.78 15.81 -5.01
CA GLY A 52 7.96 15.92 -4.15
C GLY A 52 7.94 15.01 -2.91
N TYR A 53 7.00 14.06 -2.83
CA TYR A 53 6.92 13.09 -1.75
C TYR A 53 7.52 11.74 -2.18
N CYS A 54 8.84 11.63 -2.07
CA CYS A 54 9.57 10.43 -2.50
C CYS A 54 9.42 9.26 -1.52
N ASN A 55 9.04 9.48 -0.26
CA ASN A 55 8.83 8.42 0.75
C ASN A 55 7.48 7.69 0.60
N CYS A 56 7.12 7.29 -0.62
CA CYS A 56 5.81 6.75 -0.97
C CYS A 56 5.89 5.37 -1.63
N VAL A 57 4.98 4.49 -1.24
CA VAL A 57 4.81 3.14 -1.79
C VAL A 57 3.35 2.85 -2.11
N SER A 58 3.07 1.98 -3.08
CA SER A 58 1.72 1.49 -3.36
C SER A 58 1.55 0.01 -3.03
N VAL A 59 0.32 -0.39 -2.68
CA VAL A 59 -0.03 -1.80 -2.49
C VAL A 59 -0.08 -2.55 -3.83
N PRO A 60 0.24 -3.85 -3.88
CA PRO A 60 0.33 -4.58 -5.15
C PRO A 60 -1.05 -4.95 -5.74
N ASP A 61 -2.06 -5.19 -4.89
CA ASP A 61 -3.33 -5.80 -5.29
C ASP A 61 -4.56 -4.87 -5.14
N GLY A 62 -4.33 -3.58 -4.87
CA GLY A 62 -5.40 -2.59 -4.66
C GLY A 62 -6.28 -2.87 -3.43
N ALA A 63 -7.44 -2.22 -3.38
CA ALA A 63 -8.34 -2.31 -2.23
C ALA A 63 -9.22 -3.58 -2.20
N PRO A 64 -9.54 -4.10 -0.99
CA PRO A 64 -10.60 -5.08 -0.81
C PRO A 64 -11.99 -4.41 -0.94
N ALA A 65 -13.01 -5.19 -1.30
CA ALA A 65 -14.39 -4.70 -1.28
C ALA A 65 -14.88 -4.32 0.13
N GLN A 66 -14.38 -5.00 1.16
CA GLN A 66 -14.73 -4.77 2.56
C GLN A 66 -13.60 -5.19 3.50
N VAL A 67 -13.66 -4.71 4.74
CA VAL A 67 -12.75 -5.07 5.84
C VAL A 67 -12.96 -6.55 6.19
N SER A 68 -11.87 -7.26 6.52
CA SER A 68 -11.92 -8.65 6.91
C SER A 68 -12.61 -8.81 8.26
N ASN A 69 -13.56 -9.75 8.38
CA ASN A 69 -14.28 -10.02 9.63
C ASN A 69 -13.34 -10.36 10.80
N LYS A 70 -12.22 -11.03 10.52
CA LYS A 70 -11.19 -11.39 11.50
C LYS A 70 -9.83 -11.04 10.94
N LEU A 71 -8.93 -10.65 11.83
CA LEU A 71 -7.51 -10.50 11.50
C LEU A 71 -6.89 -11.90 11.58
N PRO A 72 -6.41 -12.48 10.46
CA PRO A 72 -5.71 -13.75 10.50
C PRO A 72 -4.35 -13.60 11.19
N ASP A 73 -3.80 -14.71 11.69
CA ASP A 73 -2.39 -14.75 12.10
C ASP A 73 -1.47 -14.48 10.91
N LYS A 74 -0.26 -13.96 11.19
CA LYS A 74 0.71 -13.53 10.17
C LYS A 74 0.98 -14.59 9.11
N ASP A 75 1.13 -15.86 9.53
CA ASP A 75 1.42 -17.00 8.64
C ASP A 75 0.25 -17.36 7.72
N HIS A 76 -0.97 -16.93 8.05
CA HIS A 76 -2.19 -17.22 7.30
C HIS A 76 -2.71 -16.02 6.51
N ASP A 77 -2.06 -14.86 6.62
CA ASP A 77 -2.50 -13.60 6.03
C ASP A 77 -2.06 -13.44 4.57
N LYS A 78 -2.44 -14.41 3.73
CA LYS A 78 -1.97 -14.53 2.34
C LYS A 78 -2.29 -13.31 1.47
N LYS A 79 -3.40 -12.62 1.75
CA LYS A 79 -3.80 -11.42 0.99
C LYS A 79 -2.86 -10.25 1.26
N TYR A 80 -2.40 -10.10 2.49
CA TYR A 80 -1.54 -9.00 2.93
C TYR A 80 -0.10 -9.47 3.22
N SER A 81 0.31 -10.60 2.64
CA SER A 81 1.64 -11.18 2.85
C SER A 81 2.77 -10.20 2.50
N TYR A 82 2.51 -9.28 1.58
CA TYR A 82 3.43 -8.22 1.20
C TYR A 82 3.84 -7.32 2.37
N LEU A 83 3.00 -7.14 3.40
CA LEU A 83 3.37 -6.38 4.59
C LEU A 83 4.40 -7.14 5.44
N TRP A 84 4.32 -8.47 5.48
CA TRP A 84 5.27 -9.31 6.20
C TRP A 84 6.58 -9.44 5.41
N ASN A 85 6.49 -9.60 4.09
CA ASN A 85 7.65 -9.62 3.20
C ASN A 85 8.42 -8.28 3.26
N CYS A 86 7.72 -7.15 3.44
CA CYS A 86 8.32 -5.82 3.52
C CYS A 86 8.59 -5.36 4.97
N LYS A 87 8.47 -6.25 5.97
CA LYS A 87 8.48 -5.86 7.40
C LYS A 87 9.72 -5.07 7.80
N GLU A 88 10.90 -5.45 7.29
CA GLU A 88 12.16 -4.76 7.61
C GLU A 88 12.19 -3.28 7.17
N TYR A 89 11.43 -2.94 6.12
CA TYR A 89 11.30 -1.56 5.63
C TYR A 89 10.18 -0.79 6.35
N LEU A 90 9.15 -1.51 6.81
CA LEU A 90 7.98 -0.93 7.48
C LEU A 90 8.19 -0.74 8.99
N ASP A 91 9.00 -1.57 9.64
CA ASP A 91 9.25 -1.49 11.09
C ASP A 91 9.88 -0.15 11.51
N PRO A 92 10.90 0.40 10.81
CA PRO A 92 11.51 1.67 11.19
C PRO A 92 10.57 2.88 11.08
N ALA A 93 9.50 2.78 10.29
CA ALA A 93 8.56 3.86 10.09
C ALA A 93 7.76 4.13 11.39
N SER A 94 8.10 5.21 12.09
CA SER A 94 7.34 5.69 13.24
C SER A 94 6.00 6.31 12.85
N ARG A 95 5.86 6.73 11.58
CA ARG A 95 4.61 7.26 11.06
C ARG A 95 4.28 6.80 9.65
N ILE A 96 3.06 6.28 9.50
CA ILE A 96 2.52 5.74 8.26
C ILE A 96 1.29 6.54 7.88
N ILE A 97 1.36 7.23 6.75
CA ILE A 97 0.25 8.02 6.19
C ILE A 97 -0.48 7.13 5.18
N LEU A 98 -1.72 6.78 5.48
CA LEU A 98 -2.60 6.00 4.63
C LEU A 98 -3.37 6.95 3.72
N ALA A 99 -2.92 7.01 2.48
CA ALA A 99 -3.37 7.90 1.41
C ALA A 99 -4.12 7.11 0.33
N THR A 100 -4.98 6.18 0.75
CA THR A 100 -5.83 5.34 -0.12
C THR A 100 -6.97 6.14 -0.75
N ASP A 101 -7.70 5.53 -1.69
CA ASP A 101 -8.84 6.16 -2.35
C ASP A 101 -9.93 6.62 -1.36
N ALA A 102 -10.60 7.72 -1.71
CA ALA A 102 -11.63 8.36 -0.90
C ALA A 102 -13.01 7.69 -1.07
N ASP A 103 -13.05 6.37 -1.22
CA ASP A 103 -14.25 5.58 -1.48
C ASP A 103 -14.36 4.38 -0.49
N PRO A 104 -15.45 3.60 -0.50
CA PRO A 104 -15.61 2.50 0.46
C PRO A 104 -14.52 1.42 0.39
N PRO A 105 -14.07 0.94 -0.79
CA PRO A 105 -12.92 0.05 -0.90
C PRO A 105 -11.62 0.65 -0.33
N GLY A 106 -11.28 1.89 -0.69
CA GLY A 106 -10.08 2.55 -0.17
C GLY A 106 -10.12 2.71 1.35
N GLN A 107 -11.29 3.02 1.92
CA GLN A 107 -11.48 3.05 3.37
C GLN A 107 -11.27 1.67 4.02
N ALA A 108 -11.74 0.60 3.37
CA ALA A 108 -11.52 -0.75 3.84
C ALA A 108 -10.03 -1.15 3.78
N LEU A 109 -9.33 -0.76 2.71
CA LEU A 109 -7.88 -0.95 2.60
C LEU A 109 -7.14 -0.24 3.75
N ALA A 110 -7.45 1.03 4.00
CA ALA A 110 -6.81 1.79 5.07
C ALA A 110 -6.99 1.11 6.44
N GLU A 111 -8.18 0.61 6.75
CA GLU A 111 -8.43 -0.12 8.00
C GLU A 111 -7.65 -1.44 8.07
N GLU A 112 -7.60 -2.21 6.97
CA GLU A 112 -6.85 -3.47 6.92
C GLU A 112 -5.34 -3.27 7.08
N LEU A 113 -4.78 -2.20 6.49
CA LEU A 113 -3.39 -1.79 6.67
C LEU A 113 -3.14 -1.38 8.13
N ALA A 114 -3.99 -0.50 8.69
CA ALA A 114 -3.81 0.00 10.05
C ALA A 114 -3.85 -1.12 11.11
N ARG A 115 -4.74 -2.11 10.94
CA ARG A 115 -4.83 -3.28 11.84
C ARG A 115 -3.56 -4.14 11.86
N ARG A 116 -2.80 -4.15 10.76
CA ARG A 116 -1.58 -4.97 10.61
C ARG A 116 -0.30 -4.21 10.92
N LEU A 117 -0.29 -2.91 10.64
CA LEU A 117 0.86 -2.04 10.79
C LEU A 117 0.92 -1.36 12.16
N GLY A 118 -0.15 -1.43 12.96
CA GLY A 118 -0.27 -0.71 14.23
C GLY A 118 -1.05 0.60 14.03
N LYS A 119 -2.26 0.67 14.61
CA LYS A 119 -3.17 1.82 14.43
C LYS A 119 -2.59 3.10 15.04
N GLU A 120 -1.83 2.97 16.12
CA GLU A 120 -1.19 4.06 16.86
C GLU A 120 -0.17 4.84 16.01
N ARG A 121 0.36 4.21 14.96
CA ARG A 121 1.29 4.82 14.01
C ARG A 121 0.71 5.01 12.61
N CYS A 122 -0.61 4.94 12.46
CA CYS A 122 -1.30 5.16 11.19
C CYS A 122 -2.12 6.45 11.20
N TRP A 123 -1.92 7.29 10.19
CA TRP A 123 -2.68 8.52 9.95
C TRP A 123 -3.41 8.41 8.62
N ARG A 124 -4.72 8.62 8.61
CA ARG A 124 -5.51 8.55 7.37
C ARG A 124 -5.65 9.92 6.74
N VAL A 125 -5.35 10.03 5.46
CA VAL A 125 -5.58 11.26 4.69
C VAL A 125 -7.08 11.47 4.51
N LYS A 126 -7.53 12.71 4.71
CA LYS A 126 -8.87 13.15 4.34
C LYS A 126 -8.76 13.97 3.07
N TRP A 127 -9.05 13.33 1.94
CA TRP A 127 -9.05 13.99 0.65
C TRP A 127 -10.18 15.01 0.54
N PRO A 128 -10.00 16.09 -0.24
CA PRO A 128 -11.13 16.92 -0.64
C PRO A 128 -12.13 16.06 -1.42
N LYS A 129 -13.41 16.43 -1.39
CA LYS A 129 -14.37 15.82 -2.30
C LYS A 129 -13.87 16.08 -3.72
N LYS A 130 -13.77 15.03 -4.53
CA LYS A 130 -13.62 15.19 -5.98
C LYS A 130 -14.81 16.02 -6.43
N ASN A 131 -14.53 17.23 -6.92
CA ASN A 131 -15.47 18.34 -7.20
C ASN A 131 -16.94 17.94 -7.38
N GLU A 132 -17.84 18.68 -6.71
CA GLU A 132 -19.20 18.91 -7.22
C GLU A 132 -19.15 19.63 -8.57
#